data_AF-A0A7I5E5U9-F1
#
_entry.id   AF-A0A7I5E5U9-F1
#
_cell.length_a   1.000
_cell.length_b   1.000
_cell.length_c   1.000
_cell.angle_alpha   90.00
_cell.angle_beta   90.00
_cell.angle_gamma   90.00
#
_symmetry.space_group_name_H-M   'P 1'
#
loop_
_entity.id
_entity.type
_entity.pdbx_description
1 polymer ?
#
loop_
_entity_poly.entity_id
_entity_poly.type
_entity_poly.pdbx_seq_one_letter_code
_entity_poly.pdbx_strand_id
1 'polypeptide(L)'
;MHCLNSLLSLRLLLIALTVVLLRKIYDEVERELSIDLKNLPPSLPIQWRTVDIENPPILNNSLYAKLRLNEFLAAPQYRCNETLHFGDNSESFTVCGESGPIERVLIVTGNQLSSGKFERDLGATRWTVFLPEKNDLIEHLGGDVEVHYLTELDKWDRWATWDIEYAIRGRSYDVAKLELYAFQFQAYDQPRVNMTARHLALTINIDSGSQSNVTQVIGEWYQLLYWLFYSEKYALIGATSSGLCGQESQNCKYRVSMMRMDSAEFRSQLTAPVFGLGSPKEELNRLMTYLNASDCKHVSSESFPAYCAGTFTDKSKVALITYRELRSNSIPSSLSRLSNFHIITPWPTSDSTSLNTHHYAIGDPHKNETVDGLWKLDTLENLMTRKFGNSEIDLLMIDTRGGEVAIFPELLRMASKNRFNQLAIRGHLWSEENENFRQIYWSLRQMQNYGYIQRIGRIDLPHYDVVFERK
;
A
#
# COMPACT_ATOMS: atom_id res chain seq x y z
N MET A 1 -46.10 29.27 42.61
CA MET A 1 -45.85 29.25 41.15
C MET A 1 -44.38 28.95 40.92
N HIS A 2 -44.02 27.69 40.69
CA HIS A 2 -42.69 27.35 40.15
C HIS A 2 -42.92 26.86 38.73
N CYS A 3 -42.61 27.70 37.75
CA CYS A 3 -42.44 27.26 36.37
C CYS A 3 -41.27 26.26 36.38
N LEU A 4 -41.58 24.96 36.32
CA LEU A 4 -40.60 23.99 35.85
C LEU A 4 -40.14 24.48 34.48
N ASN A 5 -38.84 24.74 34.35
CA ASN A 5 -38.20 25.14 33.11
C ASN A 5 -38.46 24.04 32.06
N SER A 6 -39.51 24.19 31.24
CA SER A 6 -39.93 23.20 30.25
C SER A 6 -38.80 22.85 29.29
N LEU A 7 -37.88 23.80 29.05
CA LEU A 7 -36.66 23.62 28.26
C LEU A 7 -35.70 22.59 28.87
N LEU A 8 -35.59 22.53 30.21
CA LEU A 8 -34.72 21.58 30.91
C LEU A 8 -35.32 20.16 30.84
N SER A 9 -36.63 20.07 31.01
CA SER A 9 -37.37 18.81 30.85
C SER A 9 -37.25 18.27 29.43
N LEU A 10 -37.35 19.14 28.40
CA LEU A 10 -37.22 18.73 27.00
C LEU A 10 -35.80 18.27 26.65
N ARG A 11 -34.76 18.94 27.18
CA ARG A 11 -33.37 18.52 27.02
C ARG A 11 -33.08 17.17 27.67
N LEU A 12 -33.60 16.93 28.88
CA LEU A 12 -33.48 15.64 29.56
C LEU A 12 -34.18 14.52 28.79
N LEU A 13 -35.35 14.81 28.22
CA LEU A 13 -36.10 13.87 27.39
C LEU A 13 -35.35 13.54 26.09
N LEU A 14 -34.74 14.54 25.45
CA LEU A 14 -33.93 14.38 24.25
C LEU A 14 -32.68 13.54 24.54
N ILE A 15 -31.97 13.82 25.65
CA ILE A 15 -30.80 13.04 26.09
C ILE A 15 -31.21 11.59 26.38
N ALA A 16 -32.31 11.37 27.10
CA ALA A 16 -32.82 10.03 27.38
C ALA A 16 -33.17 9.27 26.10
N LEU A 17 -33.85 9.92 25.14
CA LEU A 17 -34.15 9.33 23.83
C LEU A 17 -32.88 9.00 23.04
N THR A 18 -31.89 9.89 23.06
CA THR A 18 -30.60 9.69 22.37
C THR A 18 -29.85 8.51 22.97
N VAL A 19 -29.82 8.40 24.30
CA VAL A 19 -29.19 7.27 25.02
C VAL A 19 -29.91 5.96 24.73
N VAL A 20 -31.24 5.96 24.68
CA VAL A 20 -32.03 4.76 24.34
C VAL A 20 -31.81 4.34 22.88
N LEU A 21 -31.74 5.31 21.95
CA LEU A 21 -31.41 5.05 20.54
C LEU A 21 -30.00 4.49 20.38
N LEU A 22 -29.01 5.11 21.03
CA LEU A 22 -27.63 4.64 21.00
C LEU A 22 -27.50 3.24 21.59
N ARG A 23 -28.21 2.96 22.69
CA ARG A 23 -28.22 1.63 23.30
C ARG A 23 -28.89 0.60 22.40
N LYS A 24 -30.00 0.96 21.76
CA LYS A 24 -30.68 0.07 20.81
C LYS A 24 -29.80 -0.22 19.59
N ILE A 25 -29.12 0.78 19.05
CA ILE A 25 -28.15 0.62 17.95
C ILE A 25 -26.99 -0.26 18.39
N TYR A 26 -26.44 -0.02 19.59
CA TYR A 26 -25.37 -0.83 20.16
C TYR A 26 -25.81 -2.30 20.35
N ASP A 27 -26.99 -2.53 20.93
CA ASP A 27 -27.53 -3.87 21.15
C ASP A 27 -27.83 -4.58 19.80
N GLU A 28 -28.31 -3.88 18.78
CA GLU A 28 -28.54 -4.43 17.44
C GLU A 28 -27.22 -4.80 16.75
N VAL A 29 -26.22 -3.91 16.81
CA VAL A 29 -24.88 -4.14 16.27
C VAL A 29 -24.18 -5.29 16.99
N GLU A 30 -24.22 -5.32 18.33
CA GLU A 30 -23.64 -6.40 19.13
C GLU A 30 -24.35 -7.75 18.86
N ARG A 31 -25.67 -7.74 18.67
CA ARG A 31 -26.44 -8.94 18.36
C ARG A 31 -26.17 -9.47 16.97
N GLU A 32 -26.08 -8.61 15.95
CA GLU A 32 -25.65 -9.00 14.59
C GLU A 32 -24.21 -9.56 14.62
N LEU A 33 -23.27 -8.85 15.23
CA LEU A 33 -21.88 -9.34 15.38
C LEU A 33 -21.78 -10.66 16.13
N SER A 34 -22.54 -10.84 17.22
CA SER A 34 -22.46 -12.03 18.07
C SER A 34 -23.18 -13.26 17.50
N ILE A 35 -24.20 -13.07 16.67
CA ILE A 35 -24.86 -14.15 15.93
C ILE A 35 -23.95 -14.64 14.80
N ASP A 36 -23.26 -13.73 14.10
CA ASP A 36 -22.32 -14.09 13.03
C ASP A 36 -21.05 -14.74 13.59
N LEU A 37 -20.50 -14.24 14.69
CA LEU A 37 -19.30 -14.80 15.35
C LEU A 37 -19.49 -16.22 15.88
N LYS A 38 -20.70 -16.59 16.32
CA LYS A 38 -20.99 -17.92 16.90
C LYS A 38 -21.32 -18.99 15.86
N ASN A 39 -21.74 -18.59 14.66
CA ASN A 39 -22.16 -19.52 13.59
C ASN A 39 -21.11 -19.71 12.50
N LEU A 40 -19.93 -19.10 12.63
CA LEU A 40 -18.84 -19.30 11.69
C LEU A 40 -18.32 -20.75 11.80
N PRO A 41 -18.30 -21.51 10.68
CA PRO A 41 -17.46 -22.69 10.63
C PRO A 41 -16.02 -22.23 10.90
N PRO A 42 -15.21 -23.00 11.65
CA PRO A 42 -13.80 -22.65 11.83
C PRO A 42 -13.19 -22.54 10.43
N SER A 43 -12.82 -21.32 10.04
CA SER A 43 -12.05 -21.11 8.82
C SER A 43 -10.83 -22.02 8.92
N LEU A 44 -10.59 -22.85 7.91
CA LEU A 44 -9.35 -23.60 7.81
C LEU A 44 -8.20 -22.62 8.07
N PRO A 45 -7.31 -22.90 9.04
CA PRO A 45 -6.26 -21.96 9.39
C PRO A 45 -5.43 -21.64 8.14
N ILE A 46 -5.35 -20.35 7.79
CA ILE A 46 -4.58 -19.90 6.63
C ILE A 46 -3.15 -20.40 6.78
N GLN A 47 -2.69 -21.20 5.82
CA GLN A 47 -1.31 -21.67 5.78
C GLN A 47 -0.42 -20.55 5.22
N TRP A 48 -0.03 -19.61 6.07
CA TRP A 48 0.72 -18.41 5.68
C TRP A 48 1.99 -18.67 4.84
N ARG A 49 2.62 -19.84 5.00
CA ARG A 49 3.82 -20.21 4.23
C ARG A 49 3.56 -20.42 2.74
N THR A 50 2.32 -20.69 2.34
CA THR A 50 1.93 -20.94 0.94
C THR A 50 1.08 -19.82 0.35
N VAL A 51 0.80 -18.77 1.14
CA VAL A 51 0.05 -17.61 0.69
C VAL A 51 0.92 -16.78 -0.23
N ASP A 52 0.43 -16.56 -1.45
CA ASP A 52 0.94 -15.52 -2.31
C ASP A 52 0.45 -14.16 -1.78
N ILE A 53 1.40 -13.36 -1.28
CA ILE A 53 1.12 -12.06 -0.66
C ILE A 53 0.85 -10.95 -1.69
N GLU A 54 1.20 -11.17 -2.97
CA GLU A 54 0.89 -10.27 -4.08
C GLU A 54 -0.38 -10.73 -4.84
N ASN A 55 -0.76 -12.01 -4.73
CA ASN A 55 -2.02 -12.56 -5.23
C ASN A 55 -2.86 -13.25 -4.12
N PRO A 56 -3.53 -12.45 -3.27
CA PRO A 56 -4.24 -12.95 -2.11
C PRO A 56 -5.36 -13.95 -2.45
N PRO A 57 -5.62 -14.99 -1.63
CA PRO A 57 -6.65 -15.98 -1.91
C PRO A 57 -8.08 -15.43 -1.74
N ILE A 58 -9.02 -15.97 -2.51
CA ILE A 58 -10.46 -15.71 -2.37
C ILE A 58 -10.95 -16.36 -1.06
N LEU A 59 -11.77 -15.63 -0.30
CA LEU A 59 -12.36 -16.11 0.95
C LEU A 59 -13.63 -16.93 0.67
N ASN A 60 -14.00 -17.81 1.60
CA ASN A 60 -15.22 -18.62 1.49
C ASN A 60 -16.44 -18.00 2.19
N ASN A 61 -16.32 -16.78 2.70
CA ASN A 61 -17.36 -16.05 3.42
C ASN A 61 -17.55 -14.67 2.77
N SER A 62 -18.80 -14.35 2.42
CA SER A 62 -19.17 -13.12 1.72
C SER A 62 -18.94 -11.88 2.57
N LEU A 63 -19.31 -11.91 3.86
CA LEU A 63 -19.09 -10.80 4.79
C LEU A 63 -17.60 -10.46 4.90
N TYR A 64 -16.73 -11.45 5.11
CA TYR A 64 -15.29 -11.24 5.18
C TYR A 64 -14.69 -10.74 3.86
N ALA A 65 -15.18 -11.23 2.72
CA ALA A 65 -14.77 -10.71 1.42
C ALA A 65 -15.15 -9.23 1.27
N LYS A 66 -16.37 -8.84 1.68
CA LYS A 66 -16.83 -7.42 1.65
C LYS A 66 -15.97 -6.56 2.58
N LEU A 67 -15.79 -6.98 3.82
CA LEU A 67 -14.97 -6.24 4.80
C LEU A 67 -13.54 -6.06 4.28
N ARG A 68 -12.94 -7.11 3.73
CA ARG A 68 -11.61 -7.06 3.12
C ARG A 68 -11.52 -6.07 1.96
N LEU A 69 -12.52 -6.05 1.07
CA LEU A 69 -12.58 -5.07 -0.02
C LEU A 69 -12.73 -3.65 0.55
N ASN A 70 -13.58 -3.45 1.55
CA ASN A 70 -13.75 -2.15 2.21
C ASN A 70 -12.46 -1.66 2.86
N GLU A 71 -11.72 -2.52 3.56
CA GLU A 71 -10.44 -2.17 4.18
C GLU A 71 -9.41 -1.74 3.13
N PHE A 72 -9.33 -2.43 1.99
CA PHE A 72 -8.50 -1.99 0.86
C PHE A 72 -8.90 -0.59 0.37
N LEU A 73 -10.20 -0.38 0.17
CA LEU A 73 -10.73 0.88 -0.38
C LEU A 73 -10.67 2.05 0.61
N ALA A 74 -10.65 1.76 1.91
CA ALA A 74 -10.55 2.76 2.98
C ALA A 74 -9.11 3.27 3.19
N ALA A 75 -8.10 2.56 2.68
CA ALA A 75 -6.69 2.87 2.89
C ALA A 75 -5.97 3.22 1.57
N PRO A 76 -6.09 4.46 1.06
CA PRO A 76 -5.33 4.92 -0.10
C PRO A 76 -3.84 4.64 0.06
N GLN A 77 -3.23 4.07 -0.98
CA GLN A 77 -1.80 3.76 -1.00
C GLN A 77 -0.95 4.98 -1.37
N TYR A 78 -1.56 6.00 -1.96
CA TYR A 78 -0.94 7.28 -2.29
C TYR A 78 -1.89 8.42 -1.93
N ARG A 79 -1.33 9.53 -1.46
CA ARG A 79 -2.07 10.76 -1.17
C ARG A 79 -1.62 11.81 -2.16
N CYS A 80 -2.55 12.33 -2.96
CA CYS A 80 -2.24 13.41 -3.89
C CYS A 80 -1.75 14.65 -3.13
N ASN A 81 -0.80 15.38 -3.71
CA ASN A 81 -0.42 16.71 -3.23
C ASN A 81 -1.56 17.71 -3.48
N GLU A 82 -2.20 17.59 -4.63
CA GLU A 82 -3.39 18.35 -5.00
C GLU A 82 -4.52 17.39 -5.38
N THR A 83 -5.59 17.37 -4.57
CA THR A 83 -6.73 16.48 -4.80
C THR A 83 -7.83 17.23 -5.55
N LEU A 84 -8.15 16.76 -6.76
CA LEU A 84 -9.27 17.27 -7.56
C LEU A 84 -10.42 16.26 -7.52
N HIS A 85 -11.63 16.74 -7.23
CA HIS A 85 -12.85 15.92 -7.26
C HIS A 85 -13.72 16.35 -8.44
N PHE A 86 -14.01 15.39 -9.32
CA PHE A 86 -14.85 15.59 -10.49
C PHE A 86 -16.17 14.84 -10.33
N GLY A 87 -17.27 15.42 -10.80
CA GLY A 87 -18.59 14.78 -10.78
C GLY A 87 -19.53 15.30 -9.68
N ASP A 88 -20.42 14.43 -9.21
CA ASP A 88 -21.47 14.76 -8.24
C ASP A 88 -21.66 13.68 -7.16
N ASN A 89 -22.71 13.86 -6.35
CA ASN A 89 -23.05 12.92 -5.27
C ASN A 89 -23.38 11.51 -5.77
N SER A 90 -23.80 11.37 -7.03
CA SER A 90 -24.15 10.08 -7.64
C SER A 90 -22.97 9.45 -8.37
N GLU A 91 -22.05 10.24 -8.90
CA GLU A 91 -20.87 9.79 -9.63
C GLU A 91 -19.73 10.80 -9.45
N SER A 92 -18.80 10.51 -8.53
CA SER A 92 -17.61 11.32 -8.31
C SER A 92 -16.35 10.48 -8.20
N PHE A 93 -15.26 11.03 -8.73
CA PHE A 93 -13.93 10.43 -8.71
C PHE A 93 -12.86 11.46 -8.33
N THR A 94 -11.77 10.94 -7.78
CA THR A 94 -10.60 11.71 -7.38
C THR A 94 -9.53 11.63 -8.46
N VAL A 95 -8.87 12.74 -8.75
CA VAL A 95 -7.73 12.85 -9.66
C VAL A 95 -6.64 13.66 -8.97
N CYS A 96 -5.38 13.26 -9.13
CA CYS A 96 -4.25 14.02 -8.58
C CYS A 96 -3.85 15.15 -9.54
N GLY A 97 -3.98 16.41 -9.09
CA GLY A 97 -3.69 17.62 -9.87
C GLY A 97 -2.22 17.76 -10.26
N GLU A 98 -1.30 17.23 -9.45
CA GLU A 98 0.14 17.20 -9.75
C GLU A 98 0.50 16.44 -11.03
N SER A 99 -0.45 15.69 -11.59
CA SER A 99 -0.28 14.96 -12.83
C SER A 99 -0.35 15.83 -14.08
N GLY A 100 -0.89 17.05 -13.99
CA GLY A 100 -1.08 17.97 -15.12
C GLY A 100 -2.48 17.92 -15.75
N PRO A 101 -2.71 18.67 -16.85
CA PRO A 101 -4.02 18.82 -17.47
C PRO A 101 -4.56 17.49 -18.03
N ILE A 102 -5.88 17.43 -18.21
CA ILE A 102 -6.61 16.28 -18.74
C ILE A 102 -7.05 16.64 -20.17
N GLU A 103 -6.49 15.96 -21.17
CA GLU A 103 -6.78 16.22 -22.58
C GLU A 103 -7.53 15.06 -23.22
N ARG A 104 -7.06 13.82 -22.99
CA ARG A 104 -7.60 12.61 -23.63
C ARG A 104 -8.19 11.65 -22.60
N VAL A 105 -9.47 11.31 -22.78
CA VAL A 105 -10.25 10.48 -21.86
C VAL A 105 -10.81 9.26 -22.57
N LEU A 106 -10.71 8.10 -21.91
CA LEU A 106 -11.46 6.90 -22.29
C LEU A 106 -12.67 6.76 -21.37
N ILE A 107 -13.82 6.45 -21.95
CA ILE A 107 -14.99 5.99 -21.21
C ILE A 107 -15.45 4.65 -21.76
N VAL A 108 -15.62 3.67 -20.88
CA VAL A 108 -16.29 2.40 -21.18
C VAL A 108 -17.42 2.26 -20.19
N THR A 109 -18.66 2.29 -20.65
CA THR A 109 -19.84 2.19 -19.78
C THR A 109 -20.91 1.30 -20.39
N GLY A 110 -21.48 0.41 -19.57
CA GLY A 110 -22.73 -0.29 -19.90
C GLY A 110 -23.97 0.43 -19.40
N ASN A 111 -23.82 1.51 -18.65
CA ASN A 111 -24.94 2.26 -18.08
C ASN A 111 -25.64 3.03 -19.21
N GLN A 112 -26.97 3.09 -19.19
CA GLN A 112 -27.75 3.86 -20.16
C GLN A 112 -28.06 5.27 -19.68
N LEU A 113 -27.86 5.54 -18.39
CA LEU A 113 -28.21 6.79 -17.72
C LEU A 113 -26.99 7.34 -17.00
N SER A 114 -26.39 8.41 -17.53
CA SER A 114 -25.34 9.16 -16.83
C SER A 114 -25.73 10.63 -16.74
N SER A 115 -25.45 11.29 -15.61
CA SER A 115 -25.63 12.73 -15.51
C SER A 115 -24.65 13.51 -16.41
N GLY A 116 -23.61 12.84 -16.93
CA GLY A 116 -22.51 13.43 -17.70
C GLY A 116 -21.69 14.45 -16.90
N LYS A 117 -21.94 14.60 -15.59
CA LYS A 117 -21.35 15.68 -14.79
C LYS A 117 -19.86 15.46 -14.58
N PHE A 118 -19.45 14.23 -14.31
CA PHE A 118 -18.04 13.88 -14.22
C PHE A 118 -17.30 14.26 -15.51
N GLU A 119 -17.84 13.89 -16.66
CA GLU A 119 -17.25 14.14 -17.97
C GLU A 119 -17.17 15.63 -18.30
N ARG A 120 -18.24 16.40 -18.01
CA ARG A 120 -18.23 17.85 -18.18
C ARG A 120 -17.19 18.54 -17.29
N ASP A 121 -17.09 18.11 -16.03
CA ASP A 121 -16.16 18.71 -15.07
C ASP A 121 -14.69 18.44 -15.45
N LEU A 122 -14.38 17.31 -16.13
CA LEU A 122 -13.02 17.01 -16.59
C LEU A 122 -12.49 18.01 -17.63
N GLY A 123 -13.37 18.62 -18.43
CA GLY A 123 -12.99 19.61 -19.44
C GLY A 123 -12.06 19.07 -20.56
N ALA A 124 -12.08 17.77 -20.81
CA ALA A 124 -11.23 17.15 -21.83
C ALA A 124 -11.67 17.50 -23.26
N THR A 125 -10.73 17.39 -24.21
CA THR A 125 -10.96 17.77 -25.61
C THR A 125 -10.99 16.59 -26.57
N ARG A 126 -10.54 15.41 -26.14
CA ARG A 126 -10.49 14.18 -26.93
C ARG A 126 -11.07 13.02 -26.14
N TRP A 127 -12.04 12.34 -26.72
CA TRP A 127 -12.79 11.28 -26.07
C TRP A 127 -12.78 10.02 -26.93
N THR A 128 -12.52 8.88 -26.31
CA THR A 128 -12.82 7.56 -26.88
C THR A 128 -13.88 6.92 -26.00
N VAL A 129 -15.04 6.61 -26.55
CA VAL A 129 -16.22 6.22 -25.77
C VAL A 129 -16.81 4.91 -26.27
N PHE A 130 -17.00 3.96 -25.37
CA PHE A 130 -17.72 2.71 -25.59
C PHE A 130 -19.01 2.74 -24.77
N LEU A 131 -20.16 2.75 -25.45
CA LEU A 131 -21.48 2.89 -24.80
C LEU A 131 -22.62 2.18 -25.58
N PRO A 132 -23.78 1.92 -24.96
CA PRO A 132 -24.96 1.43 -25.65
C PRO A 132 -25.53 2.48 -26.64
N GLU A 133 -26.14 2.05 -27.74
CA GLU A 133 -26.68 2.94 -28.81
C GLU A 133 -27.65 4.04 -28.33
N LYS A 134 -28.31 3.86 -27.18
CA LYS A 134 -29.32 4.79 -26.64
C LYS A 134 -28.82 5.65 -25.48
N ASN A 135 -27.52 5.66 -25.22
CA ASN A 135 -26.93 6.44 -24.14
C ASN A 135 -26.72 7.91 -24.59
N ASP A 136 -27.14 8.84 -23.74
CA ASP A 136 -27.14 10.30 -23.97
C ASP A 136 -25.84 11.00 -23.58
N LEU A 137 -24.82 10.26 -23.12
CA LEU A 137 -23.53 10.81 -22.69
C LEU A 137 -22.86 11.62 -23.79
N ILE A 138 -22.98 11.21 -25.06
CA ILE A 138 -22.37 11.89 -26.21
C ILE A 138 -22.84 13.35 -26.29
N GLU A 139 -24.10 13.63 -25.94
CA GLU A 139 -24.68 14.99 -25.96
C GLU A 139 -24.02 15.92 -24.92
N HIS A 140 -23.32 15.34 -23.95
CA HIS A 140 -22.66 16.05 -22.87
C HIS A 140 -21.15 16.24 -23.07
N LEU A 141 -20.57 15.65 -24.12
CA LEU A 141 -19.13 15.72 -24.40
C LEU A 141 -18.80 16.86 -25.37
N GLY A 142 -17.78 17.65 -25.05
CA GLY A 142 -17.23 18.66 -25.95
C GLY A 142 -15.96 18.19 -26.66
N GLY A 143 -15.65 18.75 -27.82
CA GLY A 143 -14.41 18.46 -28.55
C GLY A 143 -14.54 17.29 -29.53
N ASP A 144 -13.45 16.55 -29.71
CA ASP A 144 -13.35 15.41 -30.63
C ASP A 144 -13.78 14.11 -29.91
N VAL A 145 -14.80 13.43 -30.43
CA VAL A 145 -15.42 12.27 -29.78
C VAL A 145 -15.45 11.08 -30.75
N GLU A 146 -14.64 10.07 -30.45
CA GLU A 146 -14.64 8.77 -31.11
C GLU A 146 -15.60 7.84 -30.38
N VAL A 147 -16.70 7.45 -31.04
CA VAL A 147 -17.77 6.63 -30.45
C VAL A 147 -17.74 5.21 -31.01
N HIS A 148 -17.78 4.23 -30.11
CA HIS A 148 -17.91 2.80 -30.39
C HIS A 148 -19.18 2.28 -29.71
N TYR A 149 -20.18 1.93 -30.51
CA TYR A 149 -21.43 1.42 -29.97
C TYR A 149 -21.32 -0.05 -29.57
N LEU A 150 -21.74 -0.36 -28.35
CA LEU A 150 -21.83 -1.72 -27.81
C LEU A 150 -23.20 -2.31 -28.18
N THR A 151 -23.35 -2.70 -29.46
CA THR A 151 -24.63 -3.03 -30.10
C THR A 151 -25.32 -4.30 -29.61
N GLU A 152 -24.64 -5.15 -28.83
CA GLU A 152 -25.15 -6.46 -28.39
C GLU A 152 -25.21 -6.64 -26.86
N LEU A 153 -25.09 -5.56 -26.08
CA LEU A 153 -25.11 -5.60 -24.61
C LEU A 153 -26.38 -6.24 -24.01
N ASP A 154 -27.50 -6.18 -24.72
CA ASP A 154 -28.79 -6.79 -24.36
C ASP A 154 -28.84 -8.30 -24.62
N LYS A 155 -27.94 -8.83 -25.47
CA LYS A 155 -27.84 -10.24 -25.86
C LYS A 155 -26.64 -10.96 -25.26
N TRP A 156 -25.72 -10.21 -24.64
CA TRP A 156 -24.45 -10.74 -24.14
C TRP A 156 -24.57 -11.22 -22.69
N ASP A 157 -24.53 -12.55 -22.51
CA ASP A 157 -24.21 -13.19 -21.23
C ASP A 157 -22.72 -13.00 -20.85
N ARG A 158 -21.85 -12.55 -21.79
CA ARG A 158 -20.41 -12.31 -21.60
C ARG A 158 -19.87 -11.20 -22.50
N TRP A 159 -18.94 -10.39 -21.99
CA TRP A 159 -18.24 -9.35 -22.76
C TRP A 159 -17.10 -9.93 -23.60
N ALA A 160 -17.05 -9.63 -24.90
CA ALA A 160 -15.83 -9.80 -25.69
C ALA A 160 -15.00 -8.50 -25.61
N THR A 161 -13.90 -8.51 -24.85
CA THR A 161 -13.03 -7.33 -24.65
C THR A 161 -12.19 -6.97 -25.89
N TRP A 162 -12.17 -7.82 -26.92
CA TRP A 162 -11.22 -7.76 -28.03
C TRP A 162 -11.38 -6.50 -28.89
N ASP A 163 -12.62 -6.06 -29.14
CA ASP A 163 -12.89 -4.85 -29.93
C ASP A 163 -12.42 -3.59 -29.19
N ILE A 164 -12.63 -3.55 -27.88
CA ILE A 164 -12.13 -2.49 -26.99
C ILE A 164 -10.60 -2.51 -27.01
N GLU A 165 -9.99 -3.68 -26.79
CA GLU A 165 -8.54 -3.88 -26.80
C GLU A 165 -7.90 -3.42 -28.11
N TYR A 166 -8.48 -3.78 -29.25
CA TYR A 166 -7.99 -3.39 -30.56
C TYR A 166 -8.06 -1.87 -30.76
N ALA A 167 -9.20 -1.25 -30.44
CA ALA A 167 -9.42 0.17 -30.64
C ALA A 167 -8.49 1.04 -29.78
N ILE A 168 -8.18 0.61 -28.56
CA ILE A 168 -7.35 1.38 -27.61
C ILE A 168 -5.88 0.99 -27.61
N ARG A 169 -5.49 -0.03 -28.39
CA ARG A 169 -4.14 -0.58 -28.39
C ARG A 169 -3.09 0.50 -28.69
N GLY A 170 -2.08 0.59 -27.83
CA GLY A 170 -0.96 1.52 -28.00
C GLY A 170 -1.34 2.99 -27.81
N ARG A 171 -2.54 3.27 -27.30
CA ARG A 171 -2.98 4.62 -26.94
C ARG A 171 -2.73 4.87 -25.45
N SER A 172 -2.46 6.13 -25.14
CA SER A 172 -2.34 6.63 -23.77
C SER A 172 -3.44 7.65 -23.47
N TYR A 173 -3.99 7.57 -22.27
CA TYR A 173 -5.09 8.40 -21.79
C TYR A 173 -4.72 9.08 -20.46
N ASP A 174 -5.27 10.26 -20.22
CA ASP A 174 -5.10 10.96 -18.95
C ASP A 174 -6.00 10.39 -17.86
N VAL A 175 -7.22 10.00 -18.26
CA VAL A 175 -8.23 9.36 -17.42
C VAL A 175 -8.89 8.24 -18.23
N ALA A 176 -9.03 7.07 -17.63
CA ALA A 176 -9.88 5.99 -18.13
C ALA A 176 -10.98 5.70 -17.11
N LYS A 177 -12.24 5.95 -17.50
CA LYS A 177 -13.43 5.61 -16.72
C LYS A 177 -13.97 4.26 -17.21
N LEU A 178 -14.02 3.28 -16.31
CA LEU A 178 -14.59 1.96 -16.59
C LEU A 178 -15.78 1.74 -15.65
N GLU A 179 -16.98 1.78 -16.20
CA GLU A 179 -18.22 1.40 -15.50
C GLU A 179 -18.65 0.03 -15.98
N LEU A 180 -18.20 -0.98 -15.23
CA LEU A 180 -18.39 -2.39 -15.55
C LEU A 180 -19.34 -3.00 -14.52
N TYR A 181 -20.49 -3.50 -14.98
CA TYR A 181 -21.41 -4.22 -14.10
C TYR A 181 -20.87 -5.63 -13.82
N ALA A 182 -20.79 -6.03 -12.54
CA ALA A 182 -20.12 -7.27 -12.13
C ALA A 182 -20.77 -8.56 -12.67
N PHE A 183 -22.00 -8.52 -13.18
CA PHE A 183 -22.67 -9.70 -13.75
C PHE A 183 -22.22 -10.04 -15.18
N GLN A 184 -21.49 -9.14 -15.85
CA GLN A 184 -21.01 -9.34 -17.22
C GLN A 184 -19.50 -9.59 -17.32
N PHE A 185 -18.81 -9.61 -16.18
CA PHE A 185 -17.36 -9.82 -16.08
C PHE A 185 -17.11 -11.01 -15.15
N GLN A 186 -16.72 -12.15 -15.71
CA GLN A 186 -16.09 -13.21 -14.90
C GLN A 186 -14.63 -12.79 -14.74
N ALA A 187 -14.01 -12.87 -13.57
CA ALA A 187 -12.65 -12.32 -13.42
C ALA A 187 -11.53 -13.04 -14.20
N TYR A 188 -11.88 -14.08 -14.96
CA TYR A 188 -11.01 -14.63 -16.00
C TYR A 188 -10.95 -13.75 -17.26
N ASP A 189 -11.87 -12.82 -17.44
CA ASP A 189 -11.83 -11.75 -18.44
C ASP A 189 -10.98 -10.58 -17.93
N GLN A 190 -9.87 -10.85 -17.21
CA GLN A 190 -8.85 -9.85 -16.90
C GLN A 190 -8.69 -8.97 -18.14
N PRO A 191 -8.92 -7.65 -18.04
CA PRO A 191 -8.69 -6.81 -19.19
C PRO A 191 -7.18 -6.87 -19.44
N ARG A 192 -6.77 -7.75 -20.36
CA ARG A 192 -5.49 -7.68 -21.10
C ARG A 192 -5.51 -6.50 -22.07
N VAL A 193 -6.40 -5.55 -21.81
CA VAL A 193 -6.41 -4.18 -22.24
C VAL A 193 -5.06 -3.58 -21.91
N ASN A 194 -4.16 -3.70 -22.89
CA ASN A 194 -2.87 -3.04 -22.93
C ASN A 194 -3.10 -1.54 -23.19
N MET A 195 -3.74 -0.90 -22.22
CA MET A 195 -3.99 0.52 -22.16
C MET A 195 -3.06 1.14 -21.13
N THR A 196 -2.62 2.37 -21.42
CA THR A 196 -1.90 3.19 -20.47
C THR A 196 -2.78 4.38 -20.11
N ALA A 197 -3.32 4.40 -18.89
CA ALA A 197 -4.08 5.54 -18.37
C ALA A 197 -3.39 6.14 -17.15
N ARG A 198 -3.21 7.46 -17.09
CA ARG A 198 -2.58 8.09 -15.93
C ARG A 198 -3.45 7.95 -14.67
N HIS A 199 -4.77 8.08 -14.83
CA HIS A 199 -5.76 7.78 -13.80
C HIS A 199 -6.78 6.76 -14.28
N LEU A 200 -7.25 5.93 -13.35
CA LEU A 200 -8.29 4.93 -13.56
C LEU A 200 -9.47 5.22 -12.61
N ALA A 201 -10.66 5.38 -13.18
CA ALA A 201 -11.91 5.61 -12.48
C ALA A 201 -12.81 4.38 -12.66
N LEU A 202 -12.88 3.51 -11.66
CA LEU A 202 -13.65 2.27 -11.70
C LEU A 202 -14.97 2.43 -10.97
N THR A 203 -16.07 2.07 -11.63
CA THR A 203 -17.34 1.86 -10.97
C THR A 203 -17.57 0.36 -10.81
N ILE A 204 -17.62 -0.11 -9.56
CA ILE A 204 -17.81 -1.52 -9.21
C ILE A 204 -19.20 -1.66 -8.60
N ASN A 205 -20.08 -2.43 -9.25
CA ASN A 205 -21.44 -2.69 -8.77
C ASN A 205 -21.61 -4.16 -8.38
N ILE A 206 -21.83 -4.41 -7.09
CA ILE A 206 -22.02 -5.74 -6.50
C ILE A 206 -23.48 -5.88 -6.07
N ASP A 207 -24.27 -6.63 -6.85
CA ASP A 207 -25.64 -7.00 -6.54
C ASP A 207 -25.65 -8.29 -5.72
N SER A 208 -26.08 -8.21 -4.46
CA SER A 208 -26.16 -9.35 -3.55
C SER A 208 -27.48 -10.10 -3.61
N GLY A 209 -28.50 -9.54 -4.27
CA GLY A 209 -29.89 -10.02 -4.19
C GLY A 209 -30.23 -11.20 -5.10
N SER A 210 -29.37 -11.53 -6.08
CA SER A 210 -29.78 -12.38 -7.21
C SER A 210 -28.83 -13.52 -7.60
N GLN A 211 -27.63 -13.62 -6.99
CA GLN A 211 -26.59 -14.55 -7.47
C GLN A 211 -26.02 -15.48 -6.40
N SER A 212 -25.76 -16.73 -6.80
CA SER A 212 -25.18 -17.79 -5.96
C SER A 212 -23.68 -17.61 -5.66
N ASN A 213 -23.03 -16.57 -6.18
CA ASN A 213 -21.57 -16.46 -6.19
C ASN A 213 -20.97 -15.08 -5.83
N VAL A 214 -21.69 -14.30 -5.03
CA VAL A 214 -21.28 -12.95 -4.59
C VAL A 214 -19.86 -12.95 -3.96
N THR A 215 -19.53 -13.98 -3.17
CA THR A 215 -18.21 -14.11 -2.53
C THR A 215 -17.08 -14.19 -3.56
N GLN A 216 -17.24 -14.96 -4.63
CA GLN A 216 -16.23 -15.07 -5.68
C GLN A 216 -16.05 -13.73 -6.38
N VAL A 217 -17.14 -13.06 -6.77
CA VAL A 217 -17.11 -11.74 -7.43
C VAL A 217 -16.35 -10.71 -6.58
N ILE A 218 -16.60 -10.67 -5.27
CA ILE A 218 -15.87 -9.74 -4.38
C ILE A 218 -14.39 -10.09 -4.30
N GLY A 219 -14.07 -11.39 -4.13
CA GLY A 219 -12.68 -11.85 -4.05
C GLY A 219 -11.90 -11.56 -5.33
N GLU A 220 -12.55 -11.71 -6.47
CA GLU A 220 -12.03 -11.40 -7.79
C GLU A 220 -11.71 -9.91 -7.97
N TRP A 221 -12.62 -9.01 -7.56
CA TRP A 221 -12.35 -7.57 -7.55
C TRP A 221 -11.17 -7.21 -6.64
N TYR A 222 -11.10 -7.81 -5.46
CA TYR A 222 -9.98 -7.60 -4.55
C TYR A 222 -8.64 -8.04 -5.16
N GLN A 223 -8.62 -9.21 -5.82
CA GLN A 223 -7.43 -9.69 -6.54
C GLN A 223 -7.05 -8.77 -7.71
N LEU A 224 -8.02 -8.28 -8.48
CA LEU A 224 -7.77 -7.33 -9.57
C LEU A 224 -7.14 -6.03 -9.06
N LEU A 225 -7.64 -5.47 -7.96
CA LEU A 225 -7.08 -4.26 -7.37
C LEU A 225 -5.63 -4.49 -6.85
N TYR A 226 -5.37 -5.66 -6.28
CA TYR A 226 -4.02 -6.09 -5.91
C TYR A 226 -3.09 -6.21 -7.13
N TRP A 227 -3.57 -6.87 -8.18
CA TRP A 227 -2.83 -7.03 -9.43
C TRP A 227 -2.52 -5.67 -10.07
N LEU A 228 -3.49 -4.75 -10.10
CA LEU A 228 -3.30 -3.38 -10.57
C LEU A 228 -2.18 -2.67 -9.79
N PHE A 229 -2.09 -2.88 -8.48
CA PHE A 229 -1.02 -2.32 -7.65
C PHE A 229 0.35 -2.93 -7.93
N TYR A 230 0.49 -4.25 -7.86
CA TYR A 230 1.80 -4.91 -7.98
C TYR A 230 2.31 -5.03 -9.41
N SER A 231 1.43 -5.32 -10.36
CA SER A 231 1.79 -5.61 -11.76
C SER A 231 1.72 -4.37 -12.63
N GLU A 232 0.66 -3.57 -12.50
CA GLU A 232 0.40 -2.41 -13.36
C GLU A 232 0.78 -1.06 -12.73
N LYS A 233 1.28 -1.07 -11.48
CA LYS A 233 1.74 0.11 -10.73
C LYS A 233 0.65 1.16 -10.49
N TYR A 234 -0.60 0.75 -10.39
CA TYR A 234 -1.69 1.65 -9.98
C TYR A 234 -1.85 1.67 -8.46
N ALA A 235 -1.79 2.83 -7.85
CA ALA A 235 -2.10 3.00 -6.44
C ALA A 235 -3.51 3.56 -6.26
N LEU A 236 -4.24 3.08 -5.25
CA LEU A 236 -5.48 3.70 -4.83
C LEU A 236 -5.21 5.11 -4.29
N ILE A 237 -5.93 6.10 -4.83
CA ILE A 237 -5.87 7.51 -4.39
C ILE A 237 -7.17 7.96 -3.72
N GLY A 238 -8.26 7.23 -3.90
CA GLY A 238 -9.52 7.47 -3.22
C GLY A 238 -10.61 6.49 -3.62
N ALA A 239 -11.57 6.28 -2.74
CA ALA A 239 -12.76 5.51 -3.04
C ALA A 239 -13.97 6.06 -2.30
N THR A 240 -15.15 5.93 -2.91
CA THR A 240 -16.44 6.18 -2.26
C THR A 240 -17.38 5.01 -2.49
N SER A 241 -18.38 4.86 -1.64
CA SER A 241 -19.41 3.84 -1.79
C SER A 241 -20.79 4.43 -1.58
N SER A 242 -21.78 3.81 -2.23
CA SER A 242 -23.20 4.07 -2.00
C SER A 242 -23.91 2.74 -1.77
N GLY A 243 -24.78 2.69 -0.75
CA GLY A 243 -25.41 1.47 -0.25
C GLY A 243 -24.87 1.09 1.14
N LEU A 244 -25.30 -0.07 1.65
CA LEU A 244 -24.89 -0.60 2.97
C LEU A 244 -23.78 -1.64 2.80
N CYS A 245 -22.57 -1.16 2.51
CA CYS A 245 -21.46 -2.00 2.04
C CYS A 245 -20.71 -2.82 3.09
N GLY A 246 -21.14 -2.75 4.35
CA GLY A 246 -20.70 -3.66 5.41
C GLY A 246 -21.67 -4.81 5.71
N GLN A 247 -22.81 -4.93 5.02
CA GLN A 247 -23.85 -5.92 5.33
C GLN A 247 -23.99 -7.01 4.25
N GLU A 248 -24.41 -8.22 4.64
CA GLU A 248 -24.44 -9.39 3.73
C GLU A 248 -25.42 -9.23 2.54
N SER A 249 -26.62 -8.71 2.76
CA SER A 249 -27.72 -8.77 1.79
C SER A 249 -28.05 -7.43 1.10
N GLN A 250 -27.05 -6.57 0.91
CA GLN A 250 -27.24 -5.23 0.35
C GLN A 250 -26.36 -4.97 -0.87
N ASN A 251 -26.96 -4.24 -1.84
CA ASN A 251 -26.31 -3.86 -3.09
C ASN A 251 -25.33 -2.71 -2.86
N CYS A 252 -24.18 -2.82 -3.50
CA CYS A 252 -23.07 -1.91 -3.29
C CYS A 252 -22.50 -1.40 -4.58
N LYS A 253 -22.43 -0.07 -4.68
CA LYS A 253 -21.75 0.61 -5.77
C LYS A 253 -20.54 1.34 -5.20
N TYR A 254 -19.35 0.87 -5.54
CA TYR A 254 -18.08 1.52 -5.24
C TYR A 254 -17.61 2.35 -6.44
N ARG A 255 -17.00 3.50 -6.15
CA ARG A 255 -16.34 4.37 -7.12
C ARG A 255 -14.89 4.49 -6.67
N VAL A 256 -14.00 3.86 -7.42
CA VAL A 256 -12.59 3.67 -7.06
C VAL A 256 -11.74 4.51 -7.98
N SER A 257 -10.86 5.32 -7.41
CA SER A 257 -9.93 6.18 -8.14
C SER A 257 -8.51 5.69 -7.90
N MET A 258 -7.79 5.37 -8.97
CA MET A 258 -6.40 4.93 -8.92
C MET A 258 -5.52 5.80 -9.83
N MET A 259 -4.24 5.93 -9.49
CA MET A 259 -3.24 6.65 -10.27
C MET A 259 -2.05 5.74 -10.57
N ARG A 260 -1.53 5.84 -11.78
CA ARG A 260 -0.35 5.10 -12.23
C ARG A 260 0.94 5.71 -11.68
N MET A 261 1.82 4.86 -11.14
CA MET A 261 3.03 5.24 -10.41
C MET A 261 4.29 4.97 -11.23
N ASP A 262 4.46 5.72 -12.31
CA ASP A 262 5.57 5.52 -13.24
C ASP A 262 6.90 6.11 -12.71
N SER A 263 6.86 7.23 -11.99
CA SER A 263 8.08 7.90 -11.48
C SER A 263 8.64 7.22 -10.22
N ALA A 264 9.95 7.34 -10.00
CA ALA A 264 10.60 6.87 -8.77
C ALA A 264 10.19 7.71 -7.54
N GLU A 265 9.91 8.99 -7.77
CA GLU A 265 9.45 9.93 -6.73
C GLU A 265 8.11 9.50 -6.16
N PHE A 266 7.10 9.23 -7.00
CA PHE A 266 5.80 8.75 -6.54
C PHE A 266 5.93 7.40 -5.83
N ARG A 267 6.74 6.49 -6.38
CA ARG A 267 6.98 5.17 -5.78
C ARG A 267 7.59 5.22 -4.39
N SER A 268 8.39 6.25 -4.09
CA SER A 268 9.00 6.43 -2.76
C SER A 268 8.00 6.81 -1.67
N GLN A 269 6.82 7.30 -2.05
CA GLN A 269 5.76 7.74 -1.13
C GLN A 269 4.64 6.72 -0.98
N LEU A 270 4.71 5.60 -1.71
CA LEU A 270 3.69 4.56 -1.66
C LEU A 270 3.71 3.81 -0.35
N THR A 271 2.54 3.33 0.06
CA THR A 271 2.38 2.26 1.03
C THR A 271 1.83 1.02 0.33
N ALA A 272 2.12 -0.17 0.86
CA ALA A 272 1.49 -1.38 0.34
C ALA A 272 -0.01 -1.39 0.68
N PRO A 273 -0.86 -2.03 -0.14
CA PRO A 273 -2.26 -2.22 0.19
C PRO A 273 -2.42 -3.08 1.45
N VAL A 274 -3.53 -2.85 2.16
CA VAL A 274 -3.95 -3.63 3.34
C VAL A 274 -4.12 -5.10 2.97
N PHE A 275 -3.47 -5.99 3.71
CA PHE A 275 -3.62 -7.43 3.53
C PHE A 275 -4.71 -8.02 4.41
N GLY A 276 -5.69 -8.68 3.80
CA GLY A 276 -6.80 -9.26 4.54
C GLY A 276 -7.67 -8.16 5.16
N LEU A 277 -7.91 -8.23 6.47
CA LEU A 277 -8.59 -7.18 7.23
C LEU A 277 -7.62 -6.18 7.86
N GLY A 278 -6.32 -6.26 7.54
CA GLY A 278 -5.32 -5.33 8.05
C GLY A 278 -5.01 -5.46 9.53
N SER A 279 -5.37 -6.61 10.14
CA SER A 279 -5.06 -6.84 11.55
C SER A 279 -3.53 -6.93 11.77
N PRO A 280 -3.01 -6.53 12.94
CA PRO A 280 -1.58 -6.67 13.25
C PRO A 280 -1.06 -8.10 13.04
N LYS A 281 -1.90 -9.10 13.31
CA LYS A 281 -1.58 -10.51 13.09
C LYS A 281 -1.43 -10.84 11.61
N GLU A 282 -2.31 -10.34 10.74
CA GLU A 282 -2.22 -10.60 9.30
C GLU A 282 -1.00 -9.93 8.68
N GLU A 283 -0.74 -8.65 9.01
CA GLU A 283 0.41 -7.93 8.46
C GLU A 283 1.74 -8.47 9.02
N LEU A 284 1.78 -8.92 10.28
CA LEU A 284 2.95 -9.64 10.81
C LEU A 284 3.19 -10.94 10.04
N ASN A 285 2.15 -11.75 9.81
CA ASN A 285 2.32 -13.00 9.08
C ASN A 285 2.72 -12.75 7.61
N ARG A 286 2.17 -11.72 6.96
CA ARG A 286 2.60 -11.29 5.63
C ARG A 286 4.08 -10.92 5.62
N LEU A 287 4.54 -10.13 6.60
CA LEU A 287 5.95 -9.77 6.73
C LEU A 287 6.83 -11.01 6.96
N MET A 288 6.39 -11.95 7.80
CA MET A 288 7.08 -13.23 8.02
C MET A 288 7.19 -14.06 6.73
N THR A 289 6.09 -14.14 5.97
CA THR A 289 6.06 -14.85 4.67
C THR A 289 7.00 -14.20 3.67
N TYR A 290 7.05 -12.85 3.60
CA TYR A 290 7.97 -12.12 2.74
C TYR A 290 9.44 -12.32 3.12
N LEU A 291 9.76 -12.23 4.42
CA LEU A 291 11.14 -12.31 4.89
C LEU A 291 11.73 -13.71 4.79
N ASN A 292 10.96 -14.76 4.53
CA ASN A 292 11.45 -16.13 4.57
C ASN A 292 12.50 -16.44 3.47
N ALA A 293 13.79 -16.21 3.75
CA ALA A 293 14.92 -16.48 2.85
C ALA A 293 16.18 -16.90 3.61
N SER A 294 16.96 -17.83 3.04
CA SER A 294 18.17 -18.36 3.67
C SER A 294 19.20 -18.82 2.62
N ASP A 295 19.66 -17.89 1.81
CA ASP A 295 20.32 -18.17 0.52
C ASP A 295 21.82 -17.81 0.52
N CYS A 296 22.40 -17.50 1.69
CA CYS A 296 23.84 -17.27 1.82
C CYS A 296 24.42 -17.87 3.10
N LYS A 297 25.71 -18.21 3.04
CA LYS A 297 26.51 -18.47 4.24
C LYS A 297 26.66 -17.14 4.98
N HIS A 298 26.19 -17.07 6.22
CA HIS A 298 26.11 -15.82 6.95
C HIS A 298 26.94 -15.86 8.23
N VAL A 299 27.33 -14.66 8.68
CA VAL A 299 27.88 -14.43 10.01
C VAL A 299 26.78 -13.75 10.82
N SER A 300 26.45 -14.30 11.99
CA SER A 300 25.47 -13.72 12.89
C SER A 300 25.84 -13.99 14.35
N SER A 301 25.52 -13.06 15.24
CA SER A 301 25.55 -13.28 16.68
C SER A 301 24.38 -12.56 17.36
N GLU A 302 24.11 -12.86 18.62
CA GLU A 302 23.09 -12.12 19.39
C GLU A 302 23.42 -10.63 19.54
N SER A 303 24.71 -10.29 19.53
CA SER A 303 25.23 -8.94 19.74
C SER A 303 25.65 -8.21 18.47
N PHE A 304 25.49 -8.82 17.29
CA PHE A 304 25.90 -8.25 16.00
C PHE A 304 24.92 -8.63 14.88
N PRO A 305 24.53 -7.69 13.99
CA PRO A 305 23.58 -7.97 12.91
C PRO A 305 24.08 -9.07 11.96
N ALA A 306 23.14 -9.86 11.41
CA ALA A 306 23.49 -10.90 10.44
C ALA A 306 23.89 -10.28 9.10
N TYR A 307 24.93 -10.80 8.45
CA TYR A 307 25.37 -10.40 7.11
C TYR A 307 25.89 -11.60 6.31
N CYS A 308 25.86 -11.52 4.98
CA CYS A 308 26.39 -12.60 4.13
C CYS A 308 27.92 -12.57 4.15
N ALA A 309 28.53 -13.72 4.43
CA ALA A 309 29.98 -13.85 4.49
C ALA A 309 30.57 -13.59 3.09
N GLY A 310 31.39 -12.54 2.99
CA GLY A 310 32.14 -12.20 1.78
C GLY A 310 33.64 -12.14 2.05
N THR A 311 34.44 -12.14 0.97
CA THR A 311 35.87 -11.83 1.04
C THR A 311 36.06 -10.32 1.12
N PHE A 312 35.86 -9.74 2.30
CA PHE A 312 36.22 -8.35 2.57
C PHE A 312 37.74 -8.22 2.57
N THR A 313 38.25 -7.26 1.82
CA THR A 313 39.69 -6.94 1.74
C THR A 313 39.97 -5.67 2.51
N ASP A 314 41.23 -5.34 2.77
CA ASP A 314 41.59 -4.10 3.50
C ASP A 314 41.09 -2.81 2.83
N LYS A 315 40.73 -2.88 1.54
CA LYS A 315 40.14 -1.77 0.76
C LYS A 315 38.62 -1.67 0.89
N SER A 316 37.97 -2.70 1.46
CA SER A 316 36.52 -2.77 1.57
C SER A 316 35.98 -1.68 2.50
N LYS A 317 34.94 -0.99 2.04
CA LYS A 317 34.25 0.09 2.74
C LYS A 317 33.09 -0.50 3.51
N VAL A 318 33.18 -0.51 4.82
CA VAL A 318 32.18 -1.14 5.68
C VAL A 318 31.68 -0.14 6.71
N ALA A 319 30.35 -0.07 6.88
CA ALA A 319 29.71 0.76 7.89
C ALA A 319 28.79 -0.08 8.78
N LEU A 320 28.88 0.14 10.08
CA LEU A 320 27.91 -0.35 11.06
C LEU A 320 27.26 0.84 11.75
N ILE A 321 25.94 0.95 11.65
CA ILE A 321 25.13 1.89 12.41
C ILE A 321 24.47 1.08 13.52
N THR A 322 24.75 1.40 14.78
CA THR A 322 24.15 0.66 15.89
C THR A 322 23.82 1.51 17.10
N TYR A 323 22.63 1.28 17.65
CA TYR A 323 22.17 1.88 18.90
C TYR A 323 22.31 0.89 20.06
N ARG A 324 22.93 -0.26 19.82
CA ARG A 324 23.32 -1.21 20.86
C ARG A 324 24.69 -0.82 21.37
N GLU A 325 24.88 -0.97 22.68
CA GLU A 325 26.21 -0.90 23.26
C GLU A 325 27.04 -2.08 22.74
N LEU A 326 28.08 -1.78 21.94
CA LEU A 326 28.98 -2.78 21.40
C LEU A 326 30.08 -3.10 22.40
N ARG A 327 30.34 -4.39 22.59
CA ARG A 327 31.56 -4.85 23.27
C ARG A 327 32.59 -5.21 22.22
N SER A 328 33.86 -4.90 22.44
CA SER A 328 34.93 -5.13 21.45
C SER A 328 35.01 -6.58 20.94
N ASN A 329 34.61 -7.55 21.77
CA ASN A 329 34.56 -8.97 21.43
C ASN A 329 33.31 -9.40 20.62
N SER A 330 32.30 -8.55 20.46
CA SER A 330 31.11 -8.85 19.66
C SER A 330 31.30 -8.59 18.17
N ILE A 331 32.32 -7.83 17.79
CA ILE A 331 32.61 -7.50 16.40
C ILE A 331 33.41 -8.64 15.76
N PRO A 332 32.93 -9.23 14.64
CA PRO A 332 33.66 -10.26 13.93
C PRO A 332 35.08 -9.80 13.52
N SER A 333 36.06 -10.67 13.73
CA SER A 333 37.47 -10.39 13.42
C SER A 333 37.75 -10.12 11.94
N SER A 334 36.88 -10.62 11.06
CA SER A 334 36.87 -10.32 9.62
C SER A 334 36.60 -8.84 9.31
N LEU A 335 35.91 -8.12 10.20
CA LEU A 335 35.56 -6.71 10.03
C LEU A 335 36.44 -5.79 10.87
N SER A 336 36.78 -6.19 12.11
CA SER A 336 37.55 -5.34 13.03
C SER A 336 38.99 -5.05 12.58
N ARG A 337 39.50 -5.82 11.62
CA ARG A 337 40.84 -5.61 11.02
C ARG A 337 40.83 -4.67 9.82
N LEU A 338 39.66 -4.34 9.28
CA LEU A 338 39.55 -3.51 8.08
C LEU A 338 39.85 -2.05 8.40
N SER A 339 40.74 -1.45 7.61
CA SER A 339 41.13 -0.05 7.78
C SER A 339 39.97 0.94 7.57
N ASN A 340 39.00 0.55 6.73
CA ASN A 340 37.86 1.37 6.32
C ASN A 340 36.52 0.82 6.87
N PHE A 341 36.59 0.25 8.08
CA PHE A 341 35.41 -0.11 8.86
C PHE A 341 35.04 1.01 9.82
N HIS A 342 33.86 1.59 9.63
CA HIS A 342 33.33 2.70 10.40
C HIS A 342 32.15 2.27 11.26
N ILE A 343 32.18 2.63 12.55
CA ILE A 343 31.07 2.39 13.48
C ILE A 343 30.41 3.73 13.79
N ILE A 344 29.10 3.81 13.62
CA ILE A 344 28.29 4.99 13.91
C ILE A 344 27.34 4.60 15.04
N THR A 345 27.47 5.28 16.17
CA THR A 345 26.67 4.97 17.36
C THR A 345 26.47 6.21 18.21
N PRO A 346 25.30 6.43 18.82
CA PRO A 346 25.13 7.54 19.74
C PRO A 346 25.87 7.35 21.08
N TRP A 347 26.26 6.11 21.42
CA TRP A 347 26.88 5.81 22.69
C TRP A 347 28.34 6.29 22.73
N PRO A 348 28.76 6.99 23.80
CA PRO A 348 30.16 7.27 24.02
C PRO A 348 30.89 5.95 24.30
N THR A 349 31.96 5.66 23.55
CA THR A 349 32.74 4.44 23.77
C THR A 349 33.70 4.67 24.95
N SER A 350 33.56 3.87 26.02
CA SER A 350 34.47 3.91 27.17
C SER A 350 35.85 3.31 26.86
N ASP A 351 35.92 2.45 25.85
CA ASP A 351 37.13 1.75 25.47
C ASP A 351 37.83 2.44 24.31
N SER A 352 39.15 2.64 24.46
CA SER A 352 40.09 3.09 23.43
C SER A 352 40.28 2.00 22.36
N THR A 353 39.18 1.57 21.73
CA THR A 353 39.25 0.68 20.58
C THR A 353 39.88 1.45 19.43
N SER A 354 40.83 0.83 18.73
CA SER A 354 41.47 1.34 17.50
C SER A 354 40.51 1.41 16.31
N LEU A 355 39.21 1.28 16.55
CA LEU A 355 38.16 1.24 15.55
C LEU A 355 37.71 2.66 15.20
N ASN A 356 37.38 2.90 13.93
CA ASN A 356 36.91 4.22 13.48
C ASN A 356 35.46 4.45 13.94
N THR A 357 35.27 4.82 15.21
CA THR A 357 33.96 5.07 15.82
C THR A 357 33.55 6.54 15.74
N HIS A 358 32.29 6.80 15.44
CA HIS A 358 31.71 8.13 15.25
C HIS A 358 30.45 8.27 16.09
N HIS A 359 30.41 9.29 16.96
CA HIS A 359 29.32 9.49 17.91
C HIS A 359 28.15 10.30 17.34
N TYR A 360 27.30 9.63 16.57
CA TYR A 360 26.09 10.20 15.96
C TYR A 360 24.94 9.20 16.03
N ALA A 361 23.73 9.72 16.21
CA ALA A 361 22.48 9.04 15.87
C ALA A 361 21.98 9.54 14.50
N ILE A 362 21.13 8.73 13.87
CA ILE A 362 20.39 9.09 12.66
C ILE A 362 19.21 9.96 13.05
N GLY A 363 19.05 11.09 12.37
CA GLY A 363 17.95 12.04 12.60
C GLY A 363 17.52 12.77 11.34
N ASP A 364 16.46 13.57 11.51
CA ASP A 364 15.88 14.42 10.45
C ASP A 364 16.90 15.47 9.96
N PRO A 365 16.96 15.78 8.64
CA PRO A 365 17.83 16.82 8.08
C PRO A 365 17.82 18.17 8.81
N HIS A 366 16.72 18.52 9.48
CA HIS A 366 16.56 19.79 10.18
C HIS A 366 16.90 19.74 11.67
N LYS A 367 17.32 18.58 12.19
CA LYS A 367 17.67 18.38 13.60
C LYS A 367 19.12 17.93 13.73
N ASN A 368 19.90 18.70 14.47
CA ASN A 368 21.31 18.41 14.71
C ASN A 368 21.54 17.72 16.08
N GLU A 369 20.52 17.67 16.92
CA GLU A 369 20.56 17.06 18.25
C GLU A 369 19.17 16.55 18.65
N THR A 370 19.13 15.58 19.57
CA THR A 370 17.90 15.14 20.22
C THR A 370 17.34 16.22 21.13
N VAL A 371 16.03 16.15 21.43
CA VAL A 371 15.33 17.16 22.25
C VAL A 371 15.94 17.30 23.66
N ASP A 372 16.45 16.19 24.21
CA ASP A 372 17.14 16.13 25.49
C ASP A 372 18.64 16.52 25.41
N GLY A 373 19.14 16.84 24.22
CA GLY A 373 20.54 17.19 23.97
C GLY A 373 21.52 16.03 24.15
N LEU A 374 21.05 14.79 24.34
CA LEU A 374 21.92 13.65 24.63
C LEU A 374 22.72 13.20 23.41
N TRP A 375 22.11 13.20 22.22
CA TRP A 375 22.73 12.65 21.01
C TRP A 375 22.83 13.70 19.91
N LYS A 376 23.99 13.74 19.24
CA LYS A 376 24.17 14.47 17.98
C LYS A 376 23.48 13.70 16.86
N LEU A 377 22.73 14.41 16.03
CA LEU A 377 22.00 13.85 14.91
C LEU A 377 22.64 14.25 13.59
N ASP A 378 22.62 13.33 12.63
CA ASP A 378 22.85 13.62 11.22
C ASP A 378 22.05 12.62 10.37
N THR A 379 21.85 12.93 9.10
CA THR A 379 21.14 12.04 8.17
C THR A 379 22.02 10.86 7.77
N LEU A 380 21.38 9.75 7.37
CA LEU A 380 22.09 8.57 6.88
C LEU A 380 22.97 8.93 5.67
N GLU A 381 22.41 9.64 4.68
CA GLU A 381 23.13 9.99 3.46
C GLU A 381 24.31 10.93 3.73
N ASN A 382 24.16 11.91 4.62
CA ASN A 382 25.27 12.80 5.01
C ASN A 382 26.39 12.03 5.70
N LEU A 383 26.07 11.17 6.66
CA LEU A 383 27.06 10.36 7.37
C LEU A 383 27.85 9.48 6.38
N MET A 384 27.13 8.78 5.50
CA MET A 384 27.75 7.91 4.49
C MET A 384 28.61 8.71 3.51
N THR A 385 28.15 9.89 3.07
CA THR A 385 28.91 10.77 2.17
C THR A 385 30.16 11.35 2.85
N ARG A 386 30.07 11.75 4.12
CA ARG A 386 31.23 12.24 4.88
C ARG A 386 32.30 11.17 5.07
N LYS A 387 31.92 9.89 5.19
CA LYS A 387 32.89 8.80 5.42
C LYS A 387 33.43 8.18 4.13
N PHE A 388 32.58 8.00 3.13
CA PHE A 388 32.94 7.27 1.92
C PHE A 388 32.94 8.14 0.65
N GLY A 389 32.61 9.43 0.76
CA GLY A 389 32.39 10.29 -0.40
C GLY A 389 31.27 9.75 -1.28
N ASN A 390 31.39 9.90 -2.59
CA ASN A 390 30.51 9.27 -3.58
C ASN A 390 30.91 7.84 -3.93
N SER A 391 31.76 7.19 -3.12
CA SER A 391 32.12 5.79 -3.34
C SER A 391 31.01 4.83 -2.98
N GLU A 392 30.95 3.69 -3.66
CA GLU A 392 30.16 2.55 -3.24
C GLU A 392 30.67 1.95 -1.92
N ILE A 393 29.74 1.52 -1.07
CA ILE A 393 29.97 0.88 0.22
C ILE A 393 29.80 -0.63 0.05
N ASP A 394 30.80 -1.43 0.41
CA ASP A 394 30.73 -2.88 0.22
C ASP A 394 29.70 -3.54 1.15
N LEU A 395 29.61 -3.08 2.40
CA LEU A 395 28.65 -3.55 3.38
C LEU A 395 28.15 -2.41 4.27
N LEU A 396 26.84 -2.16 4.24
CA LEU A 396 26.14 -1.28 5.17
C LEU A 396 25.31 -2.13 6.13
N MET A 397 25.60 -2.05 7.43
CA MET A 397 24.85 -2.72 8.49
C MET A 397 24.10 -1.68 9.33
N ILE A 398 22.84 -1.97 9.63
CA ILE A 398 21.96 -1.17 10.47
C ILE A 398 21.42 -2.05 11.60
N ASP A 399 21.70 -1.71 12.85
CA ASP A 399 21.20 -2.36 14.07
C ASP A 399 20.64 -1.30 15.01
N THR A 400 19.44 -0.84 14.70
CA THR A 400 18.73 0.15 15.52
C THR A 400 17.72 -0.56 16.43
N ARG A 401 17.32 0.11 17.52
CA ARG A 401 16.35 -0.40 18.52
C ARG A 401 15.02 0.37 18.48
N GLY A 402 14.72 1.06 17.39
CA GLY A 402 13.55 1.93 17.23
C GLY A 402 13.63 2.76 15.97
N GLY A 403 12.54 3.41 15.58
CA GLY A 403 12.49 4.37 14.46
C GLY A 403 13.04 3.89 13.11
N GLU A 404 13.28 2.59 12.91
CA GLU A 404 13.87 2.01 11.68
C GLU A 404 13.14 2.50 10.44
N VAL A 405 11.83 2.61 10.59
CA VAL A 405 10.88 3.05 9.57
C VAL A 405 11.25 4.42 9.01
N ALA A 406 11.77 5.33 9.84
CA ALA A 406 12.17 6.66 9.44
C ALA A 406 13.45 6.66 8.56
N ILE A 407 14.26 5.60 8.62
CA ILE A 407 15.52 5.49 7.85
C ILE A 407 15.26 5.00 6.41
N PHE A 408 14.17 4.25 6.18
CA PHE A 408 13.90 3.64 4.87
C PHE A 408 13.86 4.63 3.69
N PRO A 409 13.26 5.83 3.78
CA PRO A 409 13.26 6.76 2.65
C PRO A 409 14.67 7.11 2.15
N GLU A 410 15.60 7.40 3.06
CA GLU A 410 17.00 7.66 2.71
C GLU A 410 17.71 6.40 2.21
N LEU A 411 17.44 5.26 2.85
CA LEU A 411 18.02 3.98 2.46
C LEU A 411 17.62 3.57 1.03
N LEU A 412 16.35 3.75 0.67
CA LEU A 412 15.82 3.48 -0.66
C LEU A 412 16.40 4.47 -1.70
N ARG A 413 16.57 5.75 -1.33
CA ARG A 413 17.25 6.72 -2.19
C ARG A 413 18.71 6.31 -2.44
N MET A 414 19.42 5.86 -1.40
CA MET A 414 20.77 5.32 -1.53
C MET A 414 20.82 4.03 -2.39
N ALA A 415 19.85 3.12 -2.22
CA ALA A 415 19.72 1.91 -3.03
C ALA A 415 19.51 2.24 -4.52
N SER A 416 18.62 3.19 -4.83
CA SER A 416 18.35 3.64 -6.20
C SER A 416 19.57 4.22 -6.92
N LYS A 417 20.55 4.71 -6.16
CA LYS A 417 21.84 5.25 -6.64
C LYS A 417 22.97 4.21 -6.56
N ASN A 418 22.68 2.94 -6.27
CA ASN A 418 23.66 1.86 -6.08
C ASN A 418 24.78 2.23 -5.09
N ARG A 419 24.44 2.85 -3.95
CA ARG A 419 25.42 3.35 -2.98
C ARG A 419 26.05 2.23 -2.14
N PHE A 420 25.46 1.03 -2.12
CA PHE A 420 25.99 -0.11 -1.39
C PHE A 420 25.80 -1.43 -2.13
N ASN A 421 26.73 -2.38 -1.95
CA ASN A 421 26.66 -3.73 -2.52
C ASN A 421 25.82 -4.67 -1.65
N GLN A 422 26.05 -4.65 -0.34
CA GLN A 422 25.30 -5.45 0.64
C GLN A 422 24.70 -4.54 1.72
N LEU A 423 23.44 -4.80 2.06
CA LEU A 423 22.72 -4.14 3.14
C LEU A 423 22.25 -5.20 4.13
N ALA A 424 22.61 -5.04 5.40
CA ALA A 424 22.12 -5.86 6.50
C ALA A 424 21.34 -4.99 7.48
N ILE A 425 20.13 -5.40 7.82
CA ILE A 425 19.28 -4.70 8.78
C ILE A 425 18.89 -5.68 9.88
N ARG A 426 19.18 -5.31 11.12
CA ARG A 426 18.52 -5.82 12.30
C ARG A 426 17.61 -4.70 12.82
N GLY A 427 16.30 -4.90 12.70
CA GLY A 427 15.31 -3.93 13.13
C GLY A 427 14.44 -4.46 14.26
N HIS A 428 13.78 -3.54 14.96
CA HIS A 428 12.81 -3.86 16.01
C HIS A 428 11.37 -3.89 15.45
N LEU A 429 10.54 -4.80 15.96
CA LEU A 429 9.13 -4.96 15.63
C LEU A 429 8.29 -4.61 16.85
N TRP A 430 7.50 -3.55 16.73
CA TRP A 430 6.51 -3.15 17.73
C TRP A 430 5.21 -3.91 17.45
N SER A 431 4.85 -4.84 18.34
CA SER A 431 3.84 -5.88 18.08
C SER A 431 2.41 -5.39 17.87
N GLU A 432 2.12 -4.13 18.18
CA GLU A 432 0.75 -3.58 18.22
C GLU A 432 0.39 -2.71 17.01
N GLU A 433 1.34 -2.39 16.13
CA GLU A 433 1.14 -1.43 15.03
C GLU A 433 1.12 -2.13 13.65
N ASN A 434 -0.07 -2.43 13.13
CA ASN A 434 -0.25 -2.99 11.79
C ASN A 434 0.39 -2.14 10.67
N GLU A 435 0.27 -0.81 10.76
CA GLU A 435 0.89 0.14 9.83
C GLU A 435 2.42 -0.02 9.77
N ASN A 436 3.04 -0.30 10.91
CA ASN A 436 4.49 -0.48 11.02
C ASN A 436 4.95 -1.72 10.25
N PHE A 437 4.27 -2.86 10.44
CA PHE A 437 4.56 -4.07 9.67
C PHE A 437 4.41 -3.86 8.17
N ARG A 438 3.33 -3.17 7.76
CA ARG A 438 3.06 -2.90 6.35
C ARG A 438 4.10 -1.97 5.73
N GLN A 439 4.53 -0.94 6.46
CA GLN A 439 5.55 -0.01 6.01
C GLN A 439 6.94 -0.67 5.94
N ILE A 440 7.31 -1.50 6.93
CA ILE A 440 8.53 -2.31 6.89
C ILE A 440 8.49 -3.23 5.67
N TYR A 441 7.43 -4.04 5.53
CA TYR A 441 7.24 -4.94 4.40
C TYR A 441 7.44 -4.21 3.07
N TRP A 442 6.73 -3.09 2.89
CA TRP A 442 6.78 -2.35 1.64
C TRP A 442 8.16 -1.77 1.35
N SER A 443 8.80 -1.18 2.37
CA SER A 443 10.15 -0.61 2.24
C SER A 443 11.17 -1.68 1.84
N LEU A 444 11.13 -2.85 2.48
CA LEU A 444 12.02 -3.96 2.15
C LEU A 444 11.73 -4.51 0.75
N ARG A 445 10.45 -4.60 0.34
CA ARG A 445 10.07 -5.02 -1.01
C ARG A 445 10.60 -4.06 -2.06
N GLN A 446 10.60 -2.74 -1.80
CA GLN A 446 11.13 -1.75 -2.75
C GLN A 446 12.61 -1.95 -3.09
N MET A 447 13.40 -2.57 -2.21
CA MET A 447 14.80 -2.93 -2.52
C MET A 447 14.91 -3.78 -3.80
N GLN A 448 13.95 -4.67 -4.05
CA GLN A 448 13.93 -5.52 -5.24
C GLN A 448 13.73 -4.72 -6.53
N ASN A 449 12.99 -3.61 -6.48
CA ASN A 449 12.83 -2.69 -7.61
C ASN A 449 14.13 -1.99 -7.98
N TYR A 450 15.06 -1.88 -7.03
CA TYR A 450 16.39 -1.29 -7.23
C TYR A 450 17.47 -2.34 -7.51
N GLY A 451 17.09 -3.57 -7.87
CA GLY A 451 18.03 -4.61 -8.28
C GLY A 451 18.71 -5.36 -7.13
N TYR A 452 18.17 -5.30 -5.92
CA TYR A 452 18.68 -6.09 -4.78
C TYR A 452 17.91 -7.41 -4.63
N ILE A 453 18.61 -8.47 -4.24
CA ILE A 453 18.03 -9.78 -3.87
C ILE A 453 18.10 -9.93 -2.36
N GLN A 454 16.99 -10.34 -1.75
CA GLN A 454 16.98 -10.78 -0.36
C GLN A 454 17.73 -12.12 -0.24
N ARG A 455 18.82 -12.14 0.51
CA ARG A 455 19.63 -13.33 0.78
C ARG A 455 19.30 -13.98 2.11
N ILE A 456 18.92 -13.17 3.09
CA ILE A 456 18.52 -13.64 4.41
C ILE A 456 17.26 -12.86 4.77
N GLY A 457 16.29 -13.53 5.37
CA GLY A 457 15.33 -12.85 6.20
C GLY A 457 14.73 -13.80 7.24
N ARG A 458 14.53 -13.27 8.44
CA ARG A 458 13.91 -13.98 9.56
C ARG A 458 13.30 -13.01 10.54
N ILE A 459 12.29 -13.49 11.25
CA ILE A 459 11.68 -12.76 12.36
C ILE A 459 11.88 -13.58 13.63
N ASP A 460 12.57 -12.97 14.60
CA ASP A 460 12.80 -13.48 15.94
C ASP A 460 12.35 -12.39 16.92
N LEU A 461 11.05 -12.39 17.25
CA LEU A 461 10.42 -11.30 18.00
C LEU A 461 11.22 -10.97 19.29
N PRO A 462 11.44 -9.67 19.58
CA PRO A 462 10.85 -8.51 18.91
C PRO A 462 11.72 -7.96 17.76
N HIS A 463 12.53 -8.78 17.08
CA HIS A 463 13.42 -8.31 16.01
C HIS A 463 13.14 -9.01 14.68
N TYR A 464 13.62 -8.39 13.61
CA TYR A 464 13.83 -9.05 12.33
C TYR A 464 15.27 -8.84 11.88
N ASP A 465 15.84 -9.82 11.21
CA ASP A 465 17.09 -9.68 10.47
C ASP A 465 16.78 -9.84 8.98
N VAL A 466 17.33 -8.97 8.13
CA VAL A 466 17.23 -9.09 6.67
C VAL A 466 18.53 -8.66 6.02
N VAL A 467 18.96 -9.39 4.99
CA VAL A 467 20.15 -9.07 4.20
C VAL A 467 19.79 -9.01 2.73
N PHE A 468 20.17 -7.91 2.09
CA PHE A 468 20.06 -7.67 0.65
C PHE A 468 21.43 -7.59 0.01
N GLU A 469 21.57 -8.18 -1.18
CA GLU A 469 22.75 -8.04 -2.04
C GLU A 469 22.34 -7.54 -3.42
N ARG A 470 23.12 -6.64 -3.99
CA ARG A 470 22.92 -6.14 -5.36
C ARG A 470 23.17 -7.25 -6.37
N LYS A 471 22.31 -7.32 -7.40
CA LYS A 471 22.43 -8.27 -8.53
C LYS A 471 23.64 -8.02 -9.40
#